data_AF-A0A317WBI2-F1
#
_entry.id   AF-A0A317WBI2-F1
#
_cell.length_a   1.000
_cell.length_b   1.000
_cell.length_c   1.000
_cell.angle_alpha   90.00
_cell.angle_beta   90.00
_cell.angle_gamma   90.00
#
_symmetry.space_group_name_H-M   'P 1'
#
loop_
_entity.id
_entity.type
_entity.pdbx_description
1 polymer ?
#
loop_
_entity_poly.entity_id
_entity_poly.type
_entity_poly.pdbx_seq_one_letter_code
_entity_poly.pdbx_strand_id
1 'polypeptide(L)'
;MIASSLKNAEGDPIIDLLLKKGADVSTKSVSGQNALHFATSKANLSTVRTLIANKCSARVKDRRGQLPLHRAAAIGSSPIIKILLEDGKSPVNATDVDGLTALHHAVSEGHGDAAITLLKAGAEADKRDSNGVLAIDMAPDSKVRSYILQTAEREGIEL
;
A
#
# COMPACT_ATOMS: atom_id res chain seq x y z
N MET A 1 -2.12 -29.69 -17.62
CA MET A 1 -1.43 -28.60 -18.33
C MET A 1 -1.95 -27.26 -17.83
N ILE A 2 -1.05 -26.30 -17.62
CA ILE A 2 -1.25 -24.86 -17.33
C ILE A 2 -1.89 -24.46 -15.98
N ALA A 3 -1.44 -25.04 -14.86
CA ALA A 3 -1.75 -24.51 -13.52
C ALA A 3 -0.53 -23.88 -12.81
N SER A 4 0.57 -23.63 -13.52
CA SER A 4 1.87 -23.31 -12.92
C SER A 4 2.63 -22.12 -13.54
N SER A 5 1.99 -21.30 -14.38
CA SER A 5 2.71 -20.29 -15.21
C SER A 5 2.36 -18.81 -15.00
N LEU A 6 1.94 -18.38 -13.81
CA LEU A 6 1.85 -16.94 -13.52
C LEU A 6 2.61 -16.56 -12.24
N LYS A 7 3.90 -16.91 -12.26
CA LYS A 7 4.97 -16.17 -11.56
C LYS A 7 5.53 -15.06 -12.48
N ASN A 8 4.75 -14.55 -13.43
CA ASN A 8 5.29 -13.72 -14.49
C ASN A 8 5.21 -12.26 -14.08
N ALA A 9 6.39 -11.68 -13.89
CA ALA A 9 6.67 -10.26 -13.69
C ALA A 9 6.35 -9.39 -14.92
N GLU A 10 5.56 -9.89 -15.87
CA GLU A 10 5.09 -9.15 -17.04
C GLU A 10 3.86 -8.35 -16.63
N GLY A 11 3.88 -7.05 -16.89
CA GLY A 11 2.71 -6.19 -16.65
C GLY A 11 1.52 -6.70 -17.44
N ASP A 12 0.30 -6.41 -16.99
CA ASP A 12 -0.90 -6.80 -17.73
C ASP A 12 -0.83 -6.21 -19.16
N PRO A 13 -0.64 -7.02 -20.22
CA PRO A 13 -0.43 -6.51 -21.58
C PRO A 13 -1.63 -5.70 -22.08
N ILE A 14 -2.81 -5.95 -21.50
CA ILE A 14 -4.02 -5.19 -21.79
C ILE A 14 -3.87 -3.76 -21.26
N ILE A 15 -3.28 -3.55 -20.09
CA ILE A 15 -3.04 -2.20 -19.55
C ILE A 15 -2.08 -1.42 -20.45
N ASP A 16 -0.97 -2.03 -20.86
CA ASP A 16 -0.02 -1.39 -21.78
C ASP A 16 -0.67 -1.02 -23.11
N LEU A 17 -1.52 -1.92 -23.65
CA LEU A 17 -2.26 -1.68 -24.88
C LEU A 17 -3.28 -0.54 -24.71
N LEU A 18 -4.05 -0.52 -23.63
CA LEU A 18 -5.05 0.52 -23.34
C LEU A 18 -4.38 1.89 -23.20
N LEU A 19 -3.26 1.97 -22.48
CA LEU A 19 -2.49 3.21 -22.33
C LEU A 19 -1.93 3.69 -23.68
N LYS A 20 -1.39 2.79 -24.51
CA LYS A 20 -0.96 3.11 -25.88
C LYS A 20 -2.10 3.58 -26.77
N LYS A 21 -3.34 3.18 -26.50
CA LYS A 21 -4.56 3.63 -27.19
C LYS A 21 -5.17 4.91 -26.59
N GLY A 22 -4.50 5.54 -25.63
CA GLY A 22 -4.92 6.81 -25.03
C GLY A 22 -5.94 6.66 -23.92
N ALA A 23 -6.00 5.50 -23.25
CA ALA A 23 -6.85 5.35 -22.06
C ALA A 23 -6.47 6.35 -20.97
N ASP A 24 -7.47 7.01 -20.41
CA ASP A 24 -7.28 8.03 -19.38
C ASP A 24 -7.05 7.41 -17.99
N VAL A 25 -5.81 7.54 -17.49
CA VAL A 25 -5.39 7.09 -16.16
C VAL A 25 -6.00 7.86 -14.99
N SER A 26 -6.64 9.01 -15.26
CA SER A 26 -7.31 9.83 -14.25
C SER A 26 -8.71 9.34 -13.88
N THR A 27 -9.26 8.43 -14.70
CA THR A 27 -10.59 7.85 -14.53
C THR A 27 -10.74 7.16 -13.18
N LYS A 28 -11.91 7.33 -12.55
CA LYS A 28 -12.27 6.69 -11.30
C LYS A 28 -13.50 5.80 -11.49
N SER A 29 -13.53 4.67 -10.80
CA SER A 29 -14.72 3.84 -10.67
C SER A 29 -15.82 4.56 -9.90
N VAL A 30 -17.02 3.97 -9.87
CA VAL A 30 -18.11 4.43 -9.01
C VAL A 30 -17.69 4.54 -7.54
N SER A 31 -16.85 3.63 -7.05
CA SER A 31 -16.29 3.62 -5.69
C SER A 31 -15.16 4.64 -5.47
N GLY A 32 -14.85 5.49 -6.45
CA GLY A 32 -13.79 6.49 -6.36
C GLY A 32 -12.37 5.94 -6.57
N GLN A 33 -12.24 4.66 -6.92
CA GLN A 33 -10.95 4.00 -7.12
C GLN A 33 -10.40 4.29 -8.51
N ASN A 34 -9.12 4.66 -8.61
CA ASN A 34 -8.40 4.68 -9.89
C ASN A 34 -7.72 3.33 -10.17
N ALA A 35 -7.06 3.23 -11.34
CA ALA A 35 -6.34 2.03 -11.77
C ALA A 35 -5.30 1.51 -10.76
N LEU A 36 -4.61 2.41 -10.03
CA LEU A 36 -3.62 2.02 -9.02
C LEU A 36 -4.25 1.24 -7.86
N HIS A 37 -5.46 1.60 -7.41
CA HIS A 37 -6.14 0.82 -6.35
C HIS A 37 -6.35 -0.63 -6.78
N PHE A 38 -6.78 -0.83 -8.03
CA PHE A 38 -7.05 -2.17 -8.58
C PHE A 38 -5.76 -2.96 -8.77
N ALA A 39 -4.73 -2.35 -9.37
CA ALA A 39 -3.42 -2.98 -9.58
C ALA A 39 -2.77 -3.40 -8.25
N THR A 40 -2.83 -2.53 -7.23
CA THR A 40 -2.34 -2.83 -5.88
C THR A 40 -3.13 -3.96 -5.24
N SER A 41 -4.46 -3.97 -5.34
CA SER A 41 -5.31 -5.04 -4.76
C SER A 41 -5.03 -6.43 -5.37
N LYS A 42 -4.42 -6.48 -6.56
CA LYS A 42 -4.01 -7.71 -7.24
C LYS A 42 -2.53 -8.05 -7.02
N ALA A 43 -1.81 -7.29 -6.19
CA ALA A 43 -0.37 -7.38 -6.00
C ALA A 43 0.44 -7.31 -7.31
N ASN A 44 -0.11 -6.68 -8.36
CA ASN A 44 0.54 -6.62 -9.67
C ASN A 44 1.56 -5.48 -9.72
N LEU A 45 2.76 -5.78 -9.26
CA LEU A 45 3.88 -4.84 -9.16
C LEU A 45 4.25 -4.18 -10.51
N SER A 46 4.18 -4.95 -11.60
CA SER A 46 4.54 -4.46 -12.93
C SER A 46 3.51 -3.45 -13.43
N THR A 47 2.22 -3.77 -13.32
CA THR A 47 1.14 -2.81 -13.64
C THR A 47 1.18 -1.57 -12.76
N VAL A 48 1.52 -1.68 -11.46
CA VAL A 48 1.71 -0.50 -10.60
C VAL A 48 2.81 0.42 -11.16
N ARG A 49 3.97 -0.14 -11.56
CA ARG A 49 5.05 0.64 -12.17
C ARG A 49 4.62 1.32 -13.46
N THR A 50 3.97 0.58 -14.37
CA THR A 50 3.46 1.14 -15.63
C THR A 50 2.52 2.31 -15.35
N LEU A 51 1.58 2.17 -14.41
CA LEU A 51 0.61 3.21 -14.10
C LEU A 51 1.27 4.46 -13.52
N ILE A 52 2.24 4.33 -12.61
CA ILE A 52 2.99 5.48 -12.07
C ILE A 52 3.83 6.16 -13.16
N ALA A 53 4.50 5.38 -14.03
CA ALA A 53 5.26 5.92 -15.16
C ALA A 53 4.38 6.76 -16.09
N ASN A 54 3.11 6.34 -16.27
CA ASN A 54 2.09 7.05 -17.03
C ASN A 54 1.32 8.10 -16.20
N LYS A 55 1.90 8.58 -15.08
CA LYS A 55 1.36 9.67 -14.25
C LYS A 55 -0.01 9.38 -13.61
N CYS A 56 -0.39 8.12 -13.44
CA CYS A 56 -1.54 7.78 -12.61
C CYS A 56 -1.27 8.20 -11.17
N SER A 57 -2.17 8.99 -10.58
CA SER A 57 -1.94 9.58 -9.25
C SER A 57 -2.09 8.55 -8.14
N ALA A 58 -1.05 8.37 -7.32
CA ALA A 58 -1.10 7.57 -6.09
C ALA A 58 -1.78 8.30 -4.92
N ARG A 59 -2.26 9.53 -5.14
CA ARG A 59 -2.87 10.41 -4.11
C ARG A 59 -4.40 10.47 -4.19
N VAL A 60 -5.01 9.67 -5.06
CA VAL A 60 -6.48 9.56 -5.15
C VAL A 60 -6.98 8.74 -3.98
N LYS A 61 -7.93 9.30 -3.21
CA LYS A 61 -8.70 8.56 -2.20
C LYS A 61 -9.94 7.95 -2.84
N ASP A 62 -10.23 6.69 -2.49
CA ASP A 62 -11.52 6.07 -2.78
C ASP A 62 -12.62 6.55 -1.80
N ARG A 63 -13.85 6.03 -1.91
CA ARG A 63 -14.97 6.41 -1.04
C ARG A 63 -14.75 6.12 0.45
N ARG A 64 -13.84 5.21 0.80
CA ARG A 64 -13.43 4.97 2.19
C ARG A 64 -12.27 5.85 2.61
N GLY A 65 -11.87 6.82 1.80
CA GLY A 65 -10.72 7.67 2.09
C GLY A 65 -9.38 6.98 1.85
N GLN A 66 -9.37 5.75 1.34
CA GLN A 66 -8.16 4.96 1.19
C GLN A 66 -7.41 5.36 -0.08
N LEU A 67 -6.12 5.62 0.07
CA LEU A 67 -5.13 5.64 -1.01
C LEU A 67 -4.73 4.21 -1.43
N PRO A 68 -4.14 4.01 -2.62
CA PRO A 68 -3.49 2.75 -2.99
C PRO A 68 -2.47 2.27 -1.95
N LEU A 69 -1.81 3.20 -1.23
CA LEU A 69 -0.86 2.86 -0.16
C LEU A 69 -1.50 2.08 1.00
N HIS A 70 -2.73 2.40 1.40
CA HIS A 70 -3.45 1.64 2.45
C HIS A 70 -3.68 0.20 2.00
N ARG A 71 -4.04 0.01 0.72
CA ARG A 71 -4.23 -1.32 0.15
C ARG A 71 -2.94 -2.10 0.06
N ALA A 72 -1.84 -1.45 -0.32
CA ALA A 72 -0.52 -2.07 -0.39
C ALA A 72 -0.05 -2.56 0.99
N ALA A 73 -0.35 -1.78 2.03
CA ALA A 73 -0.11 -2.13 3.42
C ALA A 73 -0.99 -3.31 3.88
N ALA A 74 -2.29 -3.28 3.59
CA ALA A 74 -3.23 -4.34 3.96
C ALA A 74 -2.94 -5.70 3.28
N ILE A 75 -2.26 -5.71 2.12
CA ILE A 75 -1.80 -6.97 1.48
C ILE A 75 -0.35 -7.34 1.84
N GLY A 76 0.34 -6.50 2.60
CA GLY A 76 1.72 -6.73 3.04
C GLY A 76 2.78 -6.59 1.96
N SER A 77 2.51 -5.87 0.86
CA SER A 77 3.44 -5.79 -0.27
C SER A 77 4.46 -4.66 -0.11
N SER A 78 5.56 -4.93 0.60
CA SER A 78 6.68 -3.98 0.74
C SER A 78 7.22 -3.43 -0.60
N PRO A 79 7.32 -4.22 -1.70
CA PRO A 79 7.73 -3.69 -2.99
C PRO A 79 6.76 -2.64 -3.55
N ILE A 80 5.45 -2.85 -3.43
CA ILE A 80 4.45 -1.88 -3.90
C ILE A 80 4.44 -0.64 -2.99
N ILE A 81 4.58 -0.82 -1.67
CA ILE A 81 4.69 0.29 -0.72
C ILE A 81 5.84 1.23 -1.11
N LYS A 82 7.04 0.67 -1.34
CA LYS A 82 8.22 1.46 -1.74
C LYS A 82 7.95 2.27 -3.01
N ILE A 83 7.41 1.64 -4.05
CA ILE A 83 7.10 2.31 -5.31
C ILE A 83 6.06 3.42 -5.15
N LEU A 84 5.00 3.18 -4.37
CA LEU A 84 3.97 4.20 -4.13
C LEU A 84 4.52 5.42 -3.36
N LEU A 85 5.47 5.21 -2.45
CA LEU A 85 6.11 6.27 -1.67
C LEU A 85 7.18 7.01 -2.48
N GLU A 86 8.11 6.27 -3.06
CA GLU A 86 9.28 6.79 -3.75
C GLU A 86 8.93 7.39 -5.12
N ASP A 87 8.19 6.67 -5.95
CA ASP A 87 7.86 7.11 -7.31
C ASP A 87 6.48 7.78 -7.37
N GLY A 88 5.50 7.22 -6.65
CA GLY A 88 4.13 7.72 -6.60
C GLY A 88 3.93 8.95 -5.72
N LYS A 89 4.93 9.30 -4.89
CA LYS A 89 4.88 10.39 -3.90
C LYS A 89 3.61 10.34 -3.04
N SER A 90 3.17 9.13 -2.69
CA SER A 90 2.04 8.92 -1.81
C SER A 90 2.38 9.45 -0.41
N PRO A 91 1.50 10.23 0.24
CA PRO A 91 1.71 10.65 1.61
C PRO A 91 1.65 9.45 2.57
N VAL A 92 2.74 9.21 3.31
CA VAL A 92 2.88 8.06 4.21
C VAL A 92 1.88 8.08 5.38
N ASN A 93 1.63 9.28 5.94
CA ASN A 93 0.74 9.49 7.10
C ASN A 93 -0.68 9.91 6.71
N ALA A 94 -1.09 9.71 5.44
CA ALA A 94 -2.48 9.93 5.08
C ALA A 94 -3.39 8.94 5.82
N THR A 95 -4.56 9.43 6.22
CA THR A 95 -5.58 8.63 6.89
C THR A 95 -6.76 8.35 5.97
N ASP A 96 -7.39 7.20 6.18
CA ASP A 96 -8.71 6.88 5.65
C ASP A 96 -9.84 7.53 6.49
N VAL A 97 -11.11 7.20 6.20
CA VAL A 97 -12.27 7.79 6.90
C VAL A 97 -12.34 7.41 8.38
N ASP A 98 -11.70 6.31 8.78
CA ASP A 98 -11.67 5.82 10.15
C ASP A 98 -10.45 6.38 10.91
N GLY A 99 -9.63 7.24 10.27
CA GLY A 99 -8.41 7.79 10.83
C GLY A 99 -7.21 6.84 10.74
N LEU A 100 -7.37 5.68 10.09
CA LEU A 100 -6.31 4.67 9.98
C LEU A 100 -5.30 5.08 8.93
N THR A 101 -4.02 5.04 9.28
CA THR A 101 -2.90 5.20 8.34
C THR A 101 -2.57 3.87 7.67
N ALA A 102 -1.73 3.89 6.62
CA ALA A 102 -1.19 2.67 6.04
C ALA A 102 -0.48 1.77 7.09
N LEU A 103 0.16 2.36 8.10
CA LEU A 103 0.79 1.58 9.18
C LEU A 103 -0.25 0.77 9.98
N HIS A 104 -1.40 1.35 10.31
CA HIS A 104 -2.49 0.64 10.99
C HIS A 104 -2.95 -0.58 10.18
N HIS A 105 -3.17 -0.41 8.87
CA HIS A 105 -3.56 -1.51 7.98
C HIS A 105 -2.49 -2.62 7.92
N ALA A 106 -1.20 -2.28 7.81
CA ALA A 106 -0.14 -3.29 7.80
C ALA A 106 -0.06 -4.08 9.11
N VAL A 107 -0.17 -3.40 10.26
CA VAL A 107 -0.06 -4.06 11.56
C VAL A 107 -1.30 -4.91 11.86
N SER A 108 -2.50 -4.38 11.60
CA SER A 108 -3.76 -5.09 11.81
C SER A 108 -3.85 -6.39 11.02
N GLU A 109 -3.29 -6.42 9.81
CA GLU A 109 -3.25 -7.61 8.94
C GLU A 109 -2.04 -8.52 9.22
N GLY A 110 -1.22 -8.20 10.23
CA GLY A 110 -0.08 -9.03 10.64
C GLY A 110 1.16 -8.89 9.76
N HIS A 111 1.22 -7.88 8.89
CA HIS A 111 2.31 -7.69 7.92
C HIS A 111 3.47 -6.89 8.49
N GLY A 112 4.24 -7.52 9.38
CA GLY A 112 5.40 -6.92 10.06
C GLY A 112 6.40 -6.25 9.12
N ASP A 113 6.79 -6.91 8.01
CA ASP A 113 7.75 -6.34 7.05
C ASP A 113 7.24 -5.09 6.32
N ALA A 114 5.94 -5.06 6.06
CA ALA A 114 5.28 -3.89 5.47
C ALA A 114 5.22 -2.74 6.49
N ALA A 115 4.93 -3.04 7.76
CA ALA A 115 4.98 -2.07 8.85
C ALA A 115 6.38 -1.46 9.01
N ILE A 116 7.43 -2.30 9.05
CA ILE A 116 8.83 -1.83 9.10
C ILE A 116 9.19 -0.98 7.87
N THR A 117 8.72 -1.37 6.68
CA THR A 117 8.95 -0.58 5.46
C THR A 117 8.30 0.81 5.55
N LEU A 118 7.09 0.90 6.09
CA LEU A 118 6.38 2.18 6.30
C LEU A 118 7.08 3.04 7.35
N LEU A 119 7.50 2.45 8.47
CA LEU A 119 8.23 3.13 9.54
C LEU A 119 9.55 3.73 9.04
N LYS A 120 10.34 2.95 8.29
CA LYS A 120 11.55 3.46 7.61
C LYS A 120 11.28 4.63 6.67
N ALA A 121 10.08 4.71 6.12
CA ALA A 121 9.66 5.78 5.23
C ALA A 121 9.02 6.98 5.98
N GLY A 122 9.12 7.03 7.31
CA GLY A 122 8.62 8.12 8.13
C GLY A 122 7.15 8.01 8.52
N ALA A 123 6.61 6.79 8.60
CA ALA A 123 5.30 6.58 9.20
C ALA A 123 5.32 6.95 10.69
N GLU A 124 4.35 7.76 11.14
CA GLU A 124 4.17 8.13 12.54
C GLU A 124 3.66 6.91 13.34
N ALA A 125 4.52 6.34 14.18
CA ALA A 125 4.20 5.18 15.01
C ALA A 125 3.23 5.50 16.17
N ASP A 126 3.25 6.74 16.64
CA ASP A 126 2.41 7.28 17.73
C ASP A 126 1.07 7.85 17.21
N LYS A 127 0.83 7.81 15.90
CA LYS A 127 -0.42 8.27 15.30
C LYS A 127 -1.57 7.40 15.78
N ARG A 128 -2.58 8.04 16.36
CA ARG A 128 -3.84 7.41 16.76
C ARG A 128 -4.91 7.50 15.67
N ASP A 129 -5.69 6.44 15.53
CA ASP A 129 -6.91 6.41 14.73
C ASP A 129 -8.03 7.25 15.38
N SER A 130 -9.23 7.25 14.78
CA SER A 130 -10.37 8.02 15.31
C SER A 130 -10.91 7.49 16.65
N ASN A 131 -10.57 6.25 17.02
CA ASN A 131 -10.93 5.63 18.29
C ASN A 131 -9.82 5.81 19.36
N GLY A 132 -8.71 6.47 19.02
CA GLY A 132 -7.58 6.66 19.92
C GLY A 132 -6.62 5.47 19.97
N VAL A 133 -6.72 4.51 19.06
CA VAL A 133 -5.92 3.28 19.01
C VAL A 133 -4.64 3.51 18.20
N LEU A 134 -3.51 2.99 18.68
CA LEU A 134 -2.24 3.00 17.96
C LEU A 134 -2.15 1.80 17.01
N ALA A 135 -1.41 1.94 15.90
CA ALA A 135 -1.19 0.84 14.97
C ALA A 135 -0.64 -0.42 15.66
N ILE A 136 0.32 -0.28 16.58
CA ILE A 136 0.94 -1.41 17.29
C ILE A 136 -0.05 -2.18 18.18
N ASP A 137 -1.11 -1.52 18.64
CA ASP A 137 -2.15 -2.11 19.49
C ASP A 137 -3.19 -2.90 18.66
N MET A 138 -3.19 -2.75 17.34
CA MET A 138 -4.02 -3.53 16.42
C MET A 138 -3.37 -4.86 16.00
N ALA A 139 -2.16 -5.18 16.46
CA ALA A 139 -1.47 -6.40 16.07
C ALA A 139 -2.32 -7.64 16.40
N PRO A 140 -2.49 -8.60 15.46
CA PRO A 140 -3.39 -9.73 15.64
C PRO A 140 -2.93 -10.70 16.74
N ASP A 141 -1.62 -10.72 17.02
CA ASP A 141 -1.04 -11.51 18.11
C ASP A 141 0.27 -10.90 18.65
N SER A 142 0.75 -11.46 19.75
CA SER A 142 1.98 -11.02 20.43
C SER A 142 3.25 -11.26 19.61
N LYS A 143 3.26 -12.19 18.66
CA LYS A 143 4.43 -12.49 17.83
C LYS A 143 4.64 -11.39 16.80
N VAL A 144 3.58 -10.96 16.11
CA VAL A 144 3.64 -9.81 15.18
C VAL A 144 4.08 -8.56 15.92
N ARG A 145 3.47 -8.28 17.08
CA ARG A 145 3.85 -7.12 17.91
C ARG A 145 5.33 -7.17 18.28
N SER A 146 5.79 -8.30 18.82
CA SER A 146 7.19 -8.47 19.23
C SER A 146 8.16 -8.35 18.05
N TYR A 147 7.79 -8.90 16.89
CA TYR A 147 8.59 -8.80 15.67
C TYR A 147 8.80 -7.35 15.24
N ILE A 148 7.73 -6.54 15.22
CA ILE A 148 7.81 -5.14 14.81
C ILE A 148 8.68 -4.36 15.80
N LEU A 149 8.43 -4.50 17.11
CA LEU A 149 9.19 -3.78 18.14
C LEU A 149 10.68 -4.12 18.10
N GLN A 150 11.03 -5.42 18.08
CA GLN A 150 12.43 -5.87 18.06
C GLN A 150 13.12 -5.49 16.75
N THR A 151 12.42 -5.55 15.61
CA THR A 151 13.00 -5.18 14.32
C THR A 151 13.21 -3.67 14.22
N ALA A 152 12.25 -2.87 14.69
CA ALA A 152 12.39 -1.43 14.76
C ALA A 152 13.57 -1.01 15.64
N GLU A 153 13.70 -1.60 16.84
CA GLU A 153 14.83 -1.36 17.73
C GLU A 153 16.17 -1.73 17.08
N ARG A 154 16.25 -2.93 16.48
CA ARG A 154 17.47 -3.40 15.79
C ARG A 154 17.87 -2.49 14.64
N GLU A 155 16.90 -1.87 13.98
CA GLU A 155 17.12 -0.98 12.84
C GLU A 155 17.19 0.50 13.22
N GLY A 156 17.12 0.84 14.51
CA GLY A 156 17.22 2.21 15.02
C GLY A 156 16.03 3.10 14.65
N ILE A 157 14.85 2.51 14.48
CA ILE A 157 13.61 3.22 14.17
C ILE A 157 12.96 3.67 15.48
N GLU A 158 12.66 4.97 15.58
CA GLU A 158 11.90 5.53 16.70
C GLU A 158 10.41 5.19 16.57
N LEU A 159 9.80 4.75 17.69
CA LEU A 159 8.40 4.31 17.78
C LEU A 159 7.61 5.17 18.77
#